data_AF-A0A3S1DVW0-F1
#
_entry.id   AF-A0A3S1DVW0-F1
#
_cell.length_a   1.000
_cell.length_b   1.000
_cell.length_c   1.000
_cell.angle_alpha   90.00
_cell.angle_beta   90.00
_cell.angle_gamma   90.00
#
_symmetry.space_group_name_H-M   'P 1'
#
loop_
_entity.id
_entity.type
_entity.pdbx_description
1 polymer ?
#
loop_
_entity_poly.entity_id
_entity_poly.type
_entity_poly.pdbx_seq_one_letter_code
_entity_poly.pdbx_strand_id
1 'polypeptide(L)'
;MIKLKRGDILLIIIIILVGSIWIGLRYYNEKTQVYDPSSLNAVITVNGKFYEKVSLAGEEHNIEIKTEFGHNILKVFDNGIQMVYADCPKKISMAMGFISRPNESIVCVPNRIFVEIVRDESTVTDTDDGIDAYVR
;
A
#
# COMPACT_ATOMS: atom_id res chain seq x y z
N MET A 1 -9.89 38.72 -23.46
CA MET A 1 -10.41 37.82 -24.51
C MET A 1 -9.22 37.18 -25.22
N ILE A 2 -8.83 35.97 -24.82
CA ILE A 2 -7.62 35.31 -25.35
C ILE A 2 -7.92 34.87 -26.78
N LYS A 3 -7.31 35.53 -27.77
CA LYS A 3 -7.41 35.12 -29.18
C LYS A 3 -6.38 34.02 -29.44
N LEU A 4 -6.78 32.77 -29.20
CA LEU A 4 -5.98 31.61 -29.58
C LEU A 4 -5.79 31.60 -31.09
N LYS A 5 -4.54 31.75 -31.54
CA LYS A 5 -4.19 31.63 -32.95
C LYS A 5 -4.07 30.14 -33.32
N ARG A 6 -4.21 29.81 -34.61
CA ARG A 6 -4.14 28.41 -35.10
C ARG A 6 -2.86 27.68 -34.68
N GLY A 7 -1.74 28.41 -34.56
CA GLY A 7 -0.47 27.87 -34.04
C GLY A 7 -0.47 27.61 -32.53
N ASP A 8 -1.23 28.38 -31.76
CA ASP A 8 -1.37 28.20 -30.30
C ASP A 8 -2.20 26.94 -29.99
N ILE A 9 -3.26 26.71 -30.78
CA ILE A 9 -4.06 25.48 -30.73
C ILE A 9 -3.20 24.24 -31.08
N LEU A 10 -2.34 24.33 -32.10
CA LEU A 10 -1.43 23.25 -32.47
C LEU A 10 -0.47 22.91 -31.32
N LEU A 11 0.08 23.93 -30.67
CA LEU A 11 1.01 23.78 -29.55
C LEU A 11 0.33 23.11 -28.35
N ILE A 12 -0.88 23.54 -28.00
CA ILE A 12 -1.67 22.95 -26.90
C ILE A 12 -1.95 21.46 -27.15
N ILE A 13 -2.32 21.08 -28.38
CA ILE A 13 -2.58 19.68 -28.74
C ILE A 13 -1.32 18.82 -28.58
N ILE A 14 -0.16 19.33 -29.01
CA ILE A 14 1.12 18.62 -28.88
C ILE A 14 1.47 18.40 -27.41
N ILE A 15 1.31 19.42 -26.55
CA ILE A 15 1.59 19.29 -25.11
C ILE A 15 0.69 18.25 -24.46
N ILE A 16 -0.62 18.26 -24.77
CA ILE A 16 -1.56 17.28 -24.23
C ILE A 16 -1.20 15.87 -24.70
N LEU A 17 -0.83 15.69 -25.97
CA LEU A 17 -0.41 14.40 -26.51
C LEU A 17 0.85 13.89 -25.81
N VAL A 18 1.89 14.72 -25.68
CA VAL A 18 3.14 14.34 -25.01
C VAL A 18 2.90 13.99 -23.54
N GLY A 19 2.11 14.80 -22.83
CA GLY A 19 1.74 14.54 -21.43
C GLY A 19 0.94 13.24 -21.26
N SER A 20 -0.03 13.00 -22.16
CA SER A 20 -0.86 11.78 -22.13
C SER A 20 -0.04 10.54 -22.44
N ILE A 21 0.89 10.61 -23.40
CA ILE A 21 1.82 9.52 -23.73
C ILE A 21 2.75 9.23 -22.54
N TRP A 22 3.30 10.26 -21.90
CA TRP A 22 4.19 10.09 -20.74
C TRP A 22 3.47 9.43 -19.55
N ILE A 23 2.25 9.88 -19.23
CA ILE A 23 1.40 9.31 -18.19
C ILE A 23 0.96 7.88 -18.55
N GLY A 24 0.61 7.64 -19.81
CA GLY A 24 0.25 6.32 -20.31
C GLY A 24 1.40 5.32 -20.14
N LEU A 25 2.61 5.68 -20.57
CA LEU A 25 3.80 4.83 -20.43
C LEU A 25 4.12 4.52 -18.96
N ARG A 26 3.99 5.50 -18.06
CA ARG A 26 4.16 5.29 -16.61
C ARG A 26 3.15 4.28 -16.07
N TYR A 27 1.87 4.42 -16.42
CA TYR A 27 0.81 3.53 -15.98
C TYR A 27 0.97 2.09 -16.48
N TYR A 28 1.41 1.91 -17.74
CA TYR A 28 1.70 0.58 -18.28
C TYR A 28 2.92 -0.07 -17.62
N ASN A 29 3.96 0.69 -17.32
CA ASN A 29 5.14 0.18 -16.64
C ASN A 29 4.84 -0.26 -15.21
N GLU A 30 3.97 0.44 -14.46
CA GLU A 30 3.57 0.05 -13.10
C GLU A 30 2.80 -1.26 -13.05
N LYS A 31 2.00 -1.58 -14.07
CA LYS A 31 1.29 -2.88 -14.15
C LYS A 31 2.17 -4.07 -14.51
N THR A 32 3.33 -3.80 -15.13
CA THR A 32 4.22 -4.84 -15.68
C THR A 32 5.45 -5.07 -14.81
N GLN A 33 5.52 -4.43 -13.64
CA GLN A 33 6.51 -4.79 -12.61
C GLN A 33 6.13 -6.19 -12.09
N VAL A 34 6.69 -7.21 -12.72
CA VAL A 34 6.69 -8.57 -12.18
C VAL A 34 7.63 -8.53 -10.97
N TYR A 35 7.08 -8.20 -9.81
CA TYR A 35 7.79 -8.34 -8.56
C TYR A 35 7.97 -9.83 -8.32
N ASP A 36 9.19 -10.25 -7.98
CA ASP A 36 9.42 -11.60 -7.52
C ASP A 36 8.69 -11.76 -6.18
N PRO A 37 7.61 -12.57 -6.11
CA PRO A 37 6.84 -12.72 -4.88
C PRO A 37 7.71 -13.24 -3.73
N SER A 38 8.81 -13.93 -4.02
CA SER A 38 9.77 -14.41 -3.02
C SER A 38 10.55 -13.31 -2.30
N SER A 39 10.58 -12.10 -2.87
CA SER A 39 11.27 -10.94 -2.31
C SER A 39 10.37 -10.00 -1.50
N LEU A 40 9.06 -10.29 -1.44
CA LEU A 40 8.06 -9.46 -0.79
C LEU A 40 7.67 -10.05 0.57
N ASN A 41 7.67 -9.18 1.57
CA ASN A 41 7.31 -9.53 2.94
C ASN A 41 6.30 -8.52 3.48
N ALA A 42 5.33 -9.00 4.24
CA ALA A 42 4.45 -8.16 5.05
C ALA A 42 5.09 -7.92 6.41
N VAL A 43 5.40 -6.67 6.72
CA VAL A 43 5.82 -6.24 8.06
C VAL A 43 4.59 -5.80 8.83
N ILE A 44 4.39 -6.40 9.99
CA ILE A 44 3.28 -6.12 10.89
C ILE A 44 3.83 -5.37 12.09
N THR A 45 3.23 -4.22 12.38
CA THR A 45 3.59 -3.34 13.47
C THR A 45 2.36 -3.13 14.36
N VAL A 46 2.54 -3.28 15.66
CA VAL A 46 1.51 -3.05 16.67
C VAL A 46 1.98 -1.92 17.59
N ASN A 47 1.18 -0.86 17.70
CA ASN A 47 1.49 0.31 18.53
C ASN A 47 2.88 0.92 18.19
N GLY A 48 3.21 0.97 16.91
CA GLY A 48 4.49 1.50 16.43
C GLY A 48 5.70 0.59 16.69
N LYS A 49 5.50 -0.62 17.22
CA LYS A 49 6.59 -1.60 17.44
C LYS A 49 6.48 -2.76 16.48
N PHE A 50 7.62 -3.18 15.92
CA PHE A 50 7.71 -4.38 15.10
C PHE A 50 7.13 -5.58 15.84
N TYR A 51 6.15 -6.23 15.23
CA TYR A 51 5.52 -7.43 15.76
C TYR A 51 6.09 -8.66 15.06
N GLU A 52 5.94 -8.73 13.74
CA GLU A 52 6.36 -9.88 12.96
C GLU A 52 6.57 -9.49 11.49
N LYS A 53 7.45 -10.21 10.80
CA LYS A 53 7.66 -10.13 9.36
C LYS A 53 7.25 -11.47 8.75
N VAL A 54 6.31 -11.44 7.82
CA VAL A 54 5.78 -12.64 7.17
C VAL A 54 6.08 -12.61 5.68
N SER A 55 6.69 -13.68 5.18
CA SER A 55 6.90 -13.86 3.75
C SER A 55 5.54 -14.00 3.05
N LEU A 56 5.31 -13.23 2.00
CA LEU A 56 4.12 -13.37 1.18
C LEU A 56 4.21 -14.60 0.27
N ALA A 57 5.43 -14.98 -0.14
CA ALA A 57 5.66 -16.21 -0.87
C ALA A 57 5.62 -17.40 0.07
N GLY A 58 4.67 -18.32 -0.17
CA GLY A 58 4.60 -19.58 0.54
C GLY A 58 3.17 -20.09 0.73
N GLU A 59 2.98 -20.83 1.81
CA GLU A 59 1.70 -21.47 2.14
C GLU A 59 0.69 -20.47 2.71
N GLU A 60 -0.59 -20.69 2.39
CA GLU A 60 -1.68 -19.92 2.98
C GLU A 60 -1.79 -20.19 4.47
N HIS A 61 -1.81 -19.13 5.27
CA HIS A 61 -1.99 -19.26 6.71
C HIS A 61 -2.69 -18.02 7.29
N ASN A 62 -3.27 -18.19 8.47
CA ASN A 62 -3.91 -17.12 9.22
C ASN A 62 -2.99 -16.67 10.36
N ILE A 63 -2.84 -15.36 10.50
CA ILE A 63 -2.08 -14.71 11.57
C ILE A 63 -3.09 -14.09 12.51
N GLU A 64 -3.14 -14.62 13.73
CA GLU A 64 -4.04 -14.13 14.77
C GLU A 64 -3.30 -13.13 15.67
N ILE A 65 -3.74 -11.88 15.68
CA ILE A 65 -3.17 -10.82 16.51
C ILE A 65 -4.15 -10.51 17.64
N LYS A 66 -3.76 -10.88 18.86
CA LYS A 66 -4.49 -10.60 20.11
C LYS A 66 -3.64 -9.68 20.97
N THR A 67 -4.06 -8.42 21.07
CA THR A 67 -3.36 -7.40 21.85
C THR A 67 -4.33 -6.72 22.80
N GLU A 68 -3.82 -5.92 23.74
CA GLU A 68 -4.65 -5.13 24.65
C GLU A 68 -5.53 -4.11 23.91
N PHE A 69 -5.17 -3.76 22.68
CA PHE A 69 -5.91 -2.81 21.84
C PHE A 69 -7.07 -3.46 21.07
N GLY A 70 -7.08 -4.79 20.94
CA GLY A 70 -8.15 -5.51 20.25
C GLY A 70 -7.68 -6.78 19.57
N HIS A 71 -8.57 -7.34 18.77
CA HIS A 71 -8.38 -8.62 18.10
C HIS A 71 -8.52 -8.49 16.58
N ASN A 72 -7.53 -9.00 15.84
CA ASN A 72 -7.52 -8.96 14.37
C ASN A 72 -6.97 -10.28 13.82
N ILE A 73 -7.47 -10.68 12.66
CA ILE A 73 -7.02 -11.88 11.95
C ILE A 73 -6.65 -11.46 10.54
N LEU A 74 -5.39 -11.68 10.19
CA LEU A 74 -4.90 -11.55 8.82
C LEU A 74 -4.79 -12.92 8.17
N LYS A 75 -5.07 -13.00 6.87
CA LYS A 75 -4.85 -14.19 6.06
C LYS A 75 -3.83 -13.86 4.98
N VAL A 76 -2.78 -14.66 4.89
CA VAL A 76 -1.83 -14.65 3.78
C VAL A 76 -2.29 -15.68 2.77
N PHE A 77 -2.46 -15.27 1.51
CA PHE A 77 -2.82 -16.15 0.39
C PHE A 77 -2.45 -15.50 -0.94
N ASP A 78 -2.31 -16.27 -2.02
CA ASP A 78 -2.01 -15.76 -3.38
C ASP A 78 -0.86 -14.73 -3.45
N ASN A 79 0.19 -14.90 -2.64
CA ASN A 79 1.31 -13.96 -2.49
C ASN A 79 0.91 -12.54 -2.00
N GLY A 80 -0.14 -12.44 -1.20
CA GLY A 80 -0.56 -11.20 -0.56
C GLY A 80 -1.21 -11.45 0.79
N ILE A 81 -1.70 -10.38 1.39
CA ILE A 81 -2.26 -10.40 2.74
C ILE A 81 -3.58 -9.61 2.78
N GLN A 82 -4.53 -10.10 3.55
CA GLN A 82 -5.83 -9.46 3.76
C GLN A 82 -6.22 -9.52 5.23
N MET A 83 -6.87 -8.47 5.73
CA MET A 83 -7.49 -8.50 7.05
C MET A 83 -8.89 -9.12 6.95
N VAL A 84 -9.03 -10.36 7.42
CA VAL A 84 -10.28 -11.13 7.38
C VAL A 84 -11.19 -10.78 8.55
N TYR A 85 -10.61 -10.40 9.69
CA TYR A 85 -11.36 -10.00 10.86
C TYR A 85 -10.66 -8.86 11.59
N ALA A 86 -11.44 -7.91 12.08
CA ALA A 86 -10.98 -6.82 12.91
C ALA A 86 -12.08 -6.42 13.89
N ASP A 87 -11.76 -6.41 15.18
CA ASP A 87 -12.63 -5.89 16.24
C ASP A 87 -12.57 -4.35 16.31
N CYS A 88 -12.63 -3.70 15.13
CA CYS A 88 -12.59 -2.24 15.00
C CYS A 88 -14.02 -1.75 14.64
N PRO A 89 -14.53 -0.67 15.25
CA PRO A 89 -15.92 -0.23 15.07
C PRO A 89 -16.27 0.14 13.62
N LYS A 90 -15.30 0.68 12.87
CA LYS A 90 -15.51 1.10 11.48
C LYS A 90 -15.17 0.05 10.44
N LYS A 91 -14.52 -1.07 10.81
CA LYS A 91 -14.10 -2.17 9.92
C LYS A 91 -13.42 -1.74 8.59
N ILE A 92 -12.79 -0.56 8.56
CA ILE A 92 -12.17 0.01 7.35
C ILE A 92 -11.02 -0.87 6.87
N SER A 93 -10.25 -1.44 7.81
CA SER A 93 -9.15 -2.34 7.51
C SER A 93 -9.59 -3.61 6.76
N MET A 94 -10.80 -4.10 7.04
CA MET A 94 -11.39 -5.22 6.28
C MET A 94 -11.84 -4.78 4.88
N ALA A 95 -12.28 -3.53 4.75
CA ALA A 95 -12.72 -2.96 3.46
C ALA A 95 -11.55 -2.59 2.53
N MET A 96 -10.33 -2.39 3.06
CA MET A 96 -9.11 -2.20 2.25
C MET A 96 -8.83 -3.41 1.34
N GLY A 97 -9.28 -4.60 1.74
CA GLY A 97 -9.23 -5.79 0.92
C GLY A 97 -7.83 -6.43 0.90
N PHE A 98 -7.55 -7.09 -0.22
CA PHE A 98 -6.31 -7.84 -0.43
C PHE A 98 -5.23 -6.92 -0.98
N ILE A 99 -4.06 -6.93 -0.34
CA ILE A 99 -2.87 -6.21 -0.80
C ILE A 99 -1.76 -7.21 -1.15
N SER A 100 -1.03 -6.95 -2.23
CA SER A 100 0.05 -7.83 -2.71
C SER A 100 1.23 -7.08 -3.32
N ARG A 101 1.10 -5.77 -3.54
CA ARG A 101 2.15 -4.97 -4.17
C ARG A 101 2.96 -4.22 -3.13
N PRO A 102 4.27 -4.00 -3.37
CA PRO A 102 5.09 -3.22 -2.47
C PRO A 102 4.56 -1.79 -2.29
N ASN A 103 4.72 -1.25 -1.08
CA ASN A 103 4.16 0.02 -0.59
C ASN A 103 2.63 0.04 -0.42
N GLU A 104 1.92 -1.07 -0.66
CA GLU A 104 0.55 -1.19 -0.17
C GLU A 104 0.55 -1.45 1.33
N SER A 105 -0.45 -0.91 2.03
CA SER A 105 -0.59 -1.04 3.47
C SER A 105 -2.04 -1.24 3.90
N ILE A 106 -2.20 -1.93 5.03
CA ILE A 106 -3.47 -2.06 5.76
C ILE A 106 -3.29 -1.42 7.14
N VAL A 107 -4.23 -0.55 7.53
CA VAL A 107 -4.18 0.16 8.81
C VAL A 107 -5.48 -0.04 9.58
N CYS A 108 -5.41 -0.57 10.81
CA CYS A 108 -6.47 -0.36 11.81
C CYS A 108 -5.97 0.56 12.91
N VAL A 109 -6.40 1.82 12.85
CA VAL A 109 -6.06 2.86 13.83
C VAL A 109 -6.54 2.51 15.25
N PRO A 110 -7.80 2.09 15.50
CA PRO A 110 -8.25 1.69 16.84
C PRO A 110 -7.38 0.63 17.52
N ASN A 111 -7.02 -0.42 16.76
CA ASN A 111 -6.24 -1.55 17.29
C ASN A 111 -4.72 -1.31 17.18
N ARG A 112 -4.32 -0.12 16.69
CA ARG A 112 -2.93 0.31 16.45
C ARG A 112 -2.13 -0.68 15.60
N ILE A 113 -2.76 -1.31 14.62
CA ILE A 113 -2.12 -2.25 13.70
C ILE A 113 -1.81 -1.53 12.39
N PHE A 114 -0.56 -1.68 11.95
CA PHE A 114 -0.08 -1.25 10.65
C PHE A 114 0.60 -2.43 9.96
N VAL A 115 0.16 -2.75 8.75
CA VAL A 115 0.73 -3.81 7.92
C VAL A 115 1.20 -3.18 6.63
N GLU A 116 2.45 -3.42 6.24
CA GLU A 116 3.05 -2.87 5.04
C GLU A 116 3.80 -3.95 4.26
N ILE A 117 3.67 -3.91 2.93
CA ILE A 117 4.44 -4.79 2.04
C ILE A 117 5.76 -4.14 1.68
N VAL A 118 6.84 -4.74 2.18
CA VAL A 118 8.23 -4.29 1.98
C VAL A 118 9.01 -5.30 1.13
N ARG A 119 10.07 -4.83 0.46
CA ARG A 119 11.02 -5.72 -0.22
C ARG A 119 12.13 -6.12 0.75
N ASP A 120 12.74 -7.29 0.54
CA ASP A 120 13.79 -7.81 1.44
C ASP A 120 15.01 -6.87 1.58
N GLU A 121 15.27 -6.02 0.58
CA GLU A 121 16.36 -5.03 0.62
C GLU A 121 16.03 -3.73 1.38
N SER A 122 14.76 -3.50 1.75
CA SER A 122 14.44 -2.41 2.67
C SER A 122 14.67 -2.87 4.10
N THR A 123 15.89 -2.70 4.57
CA THR A 123 16.16 -2.44 5.99
C THR A 123 15.17 -1.37 6.42
N VAL A 124 14.26 -1.71 7.34
CA VAL A 124 13.42 -0.76 8.06
C VAL A 124 14.40 0.22 8.70
N THR A 125 14.67 1.31 8.01
CA THR A 125 15.32 2.46 8.59
C THR A 125 14.16 3.13 9.31
N ASP A 126 14.22 3.13 10.64
CA ASP A 126 13.43 4.04 11.47
C ASP A 126 13.75 5.48 11.02
N THR A 127 13.20 5.90 9.89
CA THR A 127 12.96 7.32 9.64
C THR A 127 11.75 7.66 10.48
N ASP A 128 12.06 8.03 11.71
CA ASP A 128 11.42 9.08 12.50
C ASP A 128 11.16 10.33 11.63
N ASP A 129 10.29 10.21 10.63
CA ASP A 129 9.64 11.34 9.98
C ASP A 129 8.23 11.39 10.53
N GLY A 130 8.13 12.12 11.65
CA GLY A 130 6.88 12.45 12.30
C GLY A 130 5.89 13.04 11.31
N ILE A 131 4.94 12.22 10.89
CA ILE A 131 3.65 12.68 10.39
C ILE A 131 2.67 12.45 11.52
N ASP A 132 2.67 13.38 12.48
CA ASP A 132 1.63 13.50 13.47
C ASP A 132 0.30 13.64 12.73
N ALA A 133 -0.56 12.63 12.89
CA ALA A 133 -1.92 12.66 12.41
C ALA A 133 -2.64 13.87 13.03
N TYR A 134 -2.81 14.94 12.26
CA TYR A 134 -3.62 16.08 12.67
C TYR A 134 -5.08 15.62 12.80
N VAL A 135 -5.64 15.74 14.00
CA VAL A 135 -7.08 15.60 14.24
C VAL A 135 -7.61 17.01 14.42
N ARG A 136 -8.52 17.44 13.53
CA ARG A 136 -9.30 18.67 13.69
C ARG A 136 -10.56 18.39 14.49
#